data_AF-A0A967EQI2-F1
#
_entry.id   AF-A0A967EQI2-F1
#
_cell.length_a   1.000
_cell.length_b   1.000
_cell.length_c   1.000
_cell.angle_alpha   90.00
_cell.angle_beta   90.00
_cell.angle_gamma   90.00
#
_symmetry.space_group_name_H-M   'P 1'
#
loop_
_entity.id
_entity.type
_entity.pdbx_description
1 polymer ?
#
loop_
_entity_poly.entity_id
_entity_poly.type
_entity_poly.pdbx_seq_one_letter_code
_entity_poly.pdbx_strand_id
1 'polypeptide(L)'
;MKKRRIVQKARRKKFFADTQRKFFRGIILFIISFLIIIFLFGDHGLYQLYKIKSQRKVTQKRIEELKTEIVLLENEKSRLETDLDYIERLAREKYRMAKTGEKVFKVIPRERK
;
A
#
# COMPACT_ATOMS: atom_id res chain seq x y z
N MET A 1 -17.58 -14.63 75.10
CA MET A 1 -17.17 -13.58 74.15
C MET A 1 -16.20 -14.01 73.01
N LYS A 2 -15.54 -15.17 73.05
CA LYS A 2 -14.53 -15.56 72.02
C LYS A 2 -15.08 -15.90 70.63
N LYS A 3 -16.31 -16.43 70.50
CA LYS A 3 -16.90 -16.84 69.19
C LYS A 3 -17.05 -15.68 68.18
N ARG A 4 -17.36 -14.46 68.64
CA ARG A 4 -17.55 -13.30 67.74
C ARG A 4 -16.27 -12.85 67.03
N ARG A 5 -15.09 -13.00 67.66
CA ARG A 5 -13.78 -12.62 67.07
C ARG A 5 -13.32 -13.56 65.94
N ILE A 6 -13.71 -14.84 65.98
CA ILE A 6 -13.32 -15.84 64.97
C ILE A 6 -14.08 -15.63 63.66
N VAL A 7 -15.39 -15.33 63.75
CA VAL A 7 -16.25 -15.03 62.59
C VAL A 7 -15.81 -13.75 61.87
N GLN A 8 -15.38 -12.72 62.62
CA GLN A 8 -14.84 -11.49 62.03
C GLN A 8 -13.50 -11.71 61.30
N LYS A 9 -12.59 -12.51 61.86
CA LYS A 9 -11.32 -12.87 61.18
C LYS A 9 -11.55 -13.68 59.90
N ALA A 10 -12.53 -14.59 59.88
CA ALA A 10 -12.89 -15.36 58.69
C ALA A 10 -13.50 -14.49 57.57
N ARG A 11 -14.35 -13.49 57.92
CA ARG A 11 -14.89 -12.51 56.96
C ARG A 11 -13.79 -11.64 56.33
N ARG A 12 -12.82 -11.16 57.12
CA ARG A 12 -11.67 -10.40 56.59
C ARG A 12 -10.82 -11.22 55.62
N LYS A 13 -10.49 -12.48 55.96
CA LYS A 13 -9.76 -13.39 55.06
C LYS A 13 -10.52 -13.68 53.76
N LYS A 14 -11.86 -13.86 53.81
CA LYS A 14 -12.69 -14.01 52.61
C LYS A 14 -12.68 -12.74 51.73
N PHE A 15 -12.77 -11.56 52.33
CA PHE A 15 -12.74 -10.30 51.58
C PHE A 15 -11.40 -10.09 50.85
N PHE A 16 -10.26 -10.32 51.50
CA PHE A 16 -8.95 -10.25 50.84
C PHE A 16 -8.79 -11.31 49.73
N ALA A 17 -9.32 -12.52 49.92
CA ALA A 17 -9.28 -13.57 48.90
C ALA A 17 -10.17 -13.24 47.67
N ASP A 18 -11.35 -12.64 47.90
CA ASP A 18 -12.25 -12.22 46.81
C ASP A 18 -11.71 -10.99 46.07
N THR A 19 -11.11 -10.04 46.80
CA THR A 19 -10.40 -8.89 46.20
C THR A 19 -9.18 -9.37 45.40
N GLN A 20 -8.35 -10.28 45.94
CA GLN A 20 -7.25 -10.89 45.18
C GLN A 20 -7.75 -11.61 43.93
N ARG A 21 -8.83 -12.40 44.01
CA ARG A 21 -9.40 -13.09 42.83
C ARG A 21 -9.85 -12.10 41.75
N LYS A 22 -10.42 -10.96 42.13
CA LYS A 22 -10.80 -9.88 41.19
C LYS A 22 -9.57 -9.23 40.55
N PHE A 23 -8.51 -8.97 41.32
CA PHE A 23 -7.24 -8.47 40.79
C PHE A 23 -6.58 -9.46 39.83
N PHE A 24 -6.50 -10.74 40.19
CA PHE A 24 -5.97 -11.79 39.31
C PHE A 24 -6.79 -11.94 38.03
N ARG A 25 -8.14 -11.84 38.09
CA ARG A 25 -8.99 -11.81 36.90
C ARG A 25 -8.69 -10.60 36.01
N GLY A 26 -8.50 -9.42 36.60
CA GLY A 26 -8.13 -8.21 35.86
C GLY A 26 -6.78 -8.35 35.16
N ILE A 27 -5.78 -8.90 35.85
CA ILE A 27 -4.44 -9.16 35.30
C ILE A 27 -4.50 -10.16 34.14
N ILE A 28 -5.25 -11.25 34.28
CA ILE A 28 -5.43 -12.24 33.22
C ILE A 28 -6.08 -11.61 31.98
N LEU A 29 -7.14 -10.81 32.17
CA LEU A 29 -7.79 -10.10 31.06
C LEU A 29 -6.84 -9.11 30.39
N PHE A 30 -6.01 -8.41 31.17
CA PHE A 30 -5.02 -7.47 30.64
C PHE A 30 -3.95 -8.18 29.80
N ILE A 31 -3.42 -9.31 30.27
CA ILE A 31 -2.45 -10.11 29.53
C ILE A 31 -3.03 -10.63 28.22
N ILE A 32 -4.28 -11.15 28.24
CA ILE A 32 -4.96 -11.62 27.04
C ILE A 32 -5.18 -10.46 26.05
N SER A 33 -5.64 -9.31 26.53
CA SER A 33 -5.82 -8.12 25.70
C SER A 33 -4.51 -7.66 25.07
N PHE A 34 -3.43 -7.64 25.84
CA PHE A 34 -2.10 -7.28 25.37
C PHE A 34 -1.58 -8.26 24.29
N LEU A 35 -1.77 -9.57 24.50
CA LEU A 35 -1.47 -10.60 23.51
C LEU A 35 -2.25 -10.41 22.20
N ILE A 36 -3.55 -10.09 22.29
CA ILE A 36 -4.38 -9.81 21.11
C ILE A 36 -3.87 -8.57 20.37
N ILE A 37 -3.52 -7.51 21.08
CA ILE A 37 -3.00 -6.27 20.47
C ILE A 37 -1.68 -6.55 19.74
N ILE A 38 -0.73 -7.26 20.37
CA ILE A 38 0.53 -7.63 19.71
C ILE A 38 0.29 -8.57 18.54
N PHE A 39 -0.67 -9.49 18.63
CA PHE A 39 -0.97 -10.39 17.52
C PHE A 39 -1.62 -9.68 16.34
N LEU A 40 -2.46 -8.68 16.59
CA LEU A 40 -3.11 -7.89 15.54
C LEU A 40 -2.18 -6.84 14.91
N PHE A 41 -1.41 -6.14 15.74
CA PHE A 41 -0.56 -4.99 15.35
C PHE A 41 0.94 -5.30 15.29
N GLY A 42 1.39 -6.49 15.68
CA GLY A 42 2.78 -6.89 15.57
C GLY A 42 3.21 -7.03 14.12
N ASP A 43 4.53 -7.08 13.89
CA ASP A 43 5.15 -7.11 12.56
C ASP A 43 4.65 -8.26 11.64
N HIS A 44 3.98 -9.26 12.20
CA HIS A 44 3.43 -10.42 11.49
C HIS A 44 1.90 -10.54 11.64
N GLY A 45 1.24 -9.51 12.15
CA GLY A 45 -0.20 -9.48 12.33
C GLY A 45 -0.97 -9.41 11.01
N LEU A 46 -2.30 -9.56 11.11
CA LEU A 46 -3.22 -9.57 9.97
C LEU A 46 -3.14 -8.28 9.13
N TYR A 47 -2.85 -7.14 9.77
CA TYR A 47 -2.67 -5.86 9.09
C TYR A 47 -1.48 -5.87 8.13
N GLN A 48 -0.34 -6.45 8.56
CA GLN A 48 0.86 -6.58 7.75
C GLN A 48 0.57 -7.40 6.49
N LEU A 49 -0.15 -8.52 6.64
CA LEU A 49 -0.51 -9.39 5.53
C LEU A 49 -1.37 -8.65 4.49
N TYR A 50 -2.35 -7.87 4.94
CA TYR A 50 -3.18 -7.06 4.04
C TYR A 50 -2.34 -6.01 3.28
N LYS A 51 -1.45 -5.31 4.00
CA LYS A 51 -0.55 -4.31 3.41
C LYS A 51 0.38 -4.94 2.37
N ILE A 52 1.02 -6.06 2.70
CA ILE A 52 1.93 -6.78 1.79
C ILE A 52 1.17 -7.28 0.56
N LYS A 53 -0.05 -7.81 0.72
CA LYS A 53 -0.87 -8.26 -0.42
C LYS A 53 -1.22 -7.11 -1.36
N SER A 54 -1.58 -5.95 -0.81
CA SER A 54 -1.84 -4.74 -1.61
C SER A 54 -0.60 -4.26 -2.36
N GLN A 55 0.54 -4.15 -1.66
CA GLN A 55 1.82 -3.77 -2.26
C GLN A 55 2.23 -4.73 -3.38
N ARG A 56 2.13 -6.04 -3.15
CA ARG A 56 2.39 -7.06 -4.18
C ARG A 56 1.54 -6.85 -5.43
N LYS A 57 0.25 -6.55 -5.27
CA LYS A 57 -0.65 -6.29 -6.40
C LYS A 57 -0.23 -5.06 -7.21
N VAL A 58 0.14 -3.98 -6.54
CA VAL A 58 0.63 -2.75 -7.20
C VAL A 58 1.93 -3.01 -7.94
N THR A 59 2.91 -3.64 -7.28
CA THR A 59 4.19 -3.99 -7.91
C THR A 59 3.99 -4.91 -9.12
N GLN A 60 3.14 -5.93 -9.00
CA GLN A 60 2.85 -6.82 -10.11
C GLN A 60 2.22 -6.08 -11.30
N LYS A 61 1.26 -5.19 -11.03
CA LYS A 61 0.66 -4.37 -12.09
C LYS A 61 1.71 -3.52 -12.79
N ARG A 62 2.62 -2.91 -12.03
CA ARG A 62 3.72 -2.11 -12.58
C ARG A 62 4.66 -2.94 -13.45
N ILE A 63 4.94 -4.18 -13.06
CA ILE A 63 5.75 -5.11 -13.87
C ILE A 63 5.07 -5.39 -15.22
N GLU A 64 3.76 -5.64 -15.23
CA GLU A 64 3.03 -5.90 -16.48
C GLU A 64 2.93 -4.66 -17.37
N GLU A 65 2.75 -3.47 -16.79
CA GLU A 65 2.82 -2.19 -17.51
C GLU A 65 4.18 -2.01 -18.19
N LEU A 66 5.28 -2.21 -17.45
CA LEU A 66 6.63 -2.07 -17.97
C LEU A 66 6.97 -3.11 -19.06
N LYS A 67 6.52 -4.36 -18.92
CA LYS A 67 6.70 -5.37 -19.97
C LYS A 67 6.00 -4.95 -21.26
N THR A 68 4.79 -4.41 -21.15
CA THR A 68 4.03 -3.91 -22.30
C THR A 68 4.77 -2.74 -22.96
N GLU A 69 5.29 -1.82 -22.15
CA GLU A 69 6.09 -0.68 -22.63
C GLU A 69 7.37 -1.13 -23.36
N ILE A 70 8.07 -2.15 -22.84
CA ILE A 70 9.24 -2.74 -23.52
C ILE A 70 8.86 -3.24 -24.91
N VAL A 71 7.79 -4.04 -25.03
CA VAL A 71 7.35 -4.58 -26.33
C VAL A 71 6.97 -3.46 -27.30
N LEU A 72 6.29 -2.41 -26.83
CA LEU A 72 5.95 -1.25 -27.66
C LEU A 72 7.20 -0.51 -28.14
N LEU A 73 8.16 -0.28 -27.24
CA LEU A 73 9.42 0.41 -27.57
C LEU A 73 10.30 -0.42 -28.51
N GLU A 74 10.35 -1.74 -28.36
CA GLU A 74 11.08 -2.62 -29.27
C GLU A 74 10.46 -2.61 -30.67
N ASN A 75 9.14 -2.64 -30.76
CA ASN A 75 8.44 -2.49 -32.04
C ASN A 75 8.70 -1.12 -32.67
N GLU A 76 8.64 -0.04 -31.88
CA GLU A 76 8.92 1.31 -32.38
C GLU A 76 10.37 1.46 -32.84
N LYS A 77 11.32 0.91 -32.08
CA LYS A 77 12.73 0.84 -32.49
C LYS A 77 12.88 0.11 -33.82
N SER A 78 12.28 -1.07 -33.97
CA SER A 78 12.33 -1.84 -35.21
C SER A 78 11.80 -1.05 -36.41
N ARG A 79 10.68 -0.33 -36.23
CA ARG A 79 10.12 0.55 -37.27
C ARG A 79 11.03 1.73 -37.60
N LEU A 80 11.67 2.34 -36.61
CA LEU A 80 12.63 3.42 -36.84
C LEU A 80 13.93 2.94 -37.52
N GLU A 81 14.26 1.65 -37.45
CA GLU A 81 15.44 1.09 -38.12
C GLU A 81 15.13 0.58 -39.54
N THR A 82 13.91 0.11 -39.78
CA THR A 82 13.57 -0.63 -41.02
C THR A 82 12.56 0.08 -41.93
N ASP A 83 11.75 1.00 -41.41
CA ASP A 83 10.63 1.63 -42.14
C ASP A 83 10.92 3.11 -42.44
N LEU A 84 11.45 3.38 -43.64
CA LEU A 84 11.78 4.73 -44.12
C LEU A 84 10.55 5.64 -44.23
N ASP A 85 9.41 5.11 -44.65
CA ASP A 85 8.16 5.88 -44.79
C ASP A 85 7.66 6.33 -43.41
N TYR A 86 7.77 5.46 -42.41
CA TYR A 86 7.46 5.79 -41.03
C TYR A 86 8.35 6.91 -40.48
N ILE A 87 9.65 6.86 -40.75
CA ILE A 87 10.62 7.89 -40.34
C ILE A 87 10.31 9.22 -41.03
N GLU A 88 10.04 9.22 -42.35
CA GLU A 88 9.71 10.45 -43.08
C GLU A 88 8.42 11.08 -42.55
N ARG A 89 7.37 10.28 -42.32
CA ARG A 89 6.13 10.77 -41.71
C ARG A 89 6.39 11.35 -40.32
N LEU A 90 7.15 10.67 -39.48
CA LEU A 90 7.49 11.14 -38.13
C LEU A 90 8.28 12.46 -38.18
N ALA A 91 9.25 12.57 -39.08
CA ALA A 91 10.05 13.77 -39.29
C ALA A 91 9.17 14.97 -39.72
N ARG A 92 8.23 14.75 -40.64
CA ARG A 92 7.33 15.80 -41.15
C ARG A 92 6.25 16.19 -40.12
N GLU A 93 5.60 15.23 -39.47
CA GLU A 93 4.47 15.50 -38.58
C GLU A 93 4.91 15.95 -37.18
N LYS A 94 5.81 15.19 -36.54
CA LYS A 94 6.21 15.43 -35.15
C LYS A 94 7.29 16.50 -35.05
N TYR A 95 8.29 16.42 -35.92
CA TYR A 95 9.45 17.33 -35.87
C TYR A 95 9.37 18.49 -36.86
N ARG A 96 8.38 18.49 -37.76
CA ARG A 96 8.19 19.53 -38.80
C ARG A 96 9.45 19.75 -39.64
N MET A 97 10.19 18.68 -39.88
CA MET A 97 11.32 18.67 -40.79
C MET A 97 10.82 18.68 -42.24
N ALA A 98 11.52 19.39 -43.10
CA ALA A 98 11.20 19.50 -44.52
C ALA A 98 12.49 19.40 -45.33
N LYS A 99 12.42 18.89 -46.55
CA LYS A 99 13.60 18.80 -47.44
C LYS A 99 14.01 20.20 -47.90
N THR A 100 15.24 20.35 -48.37
CA THR A 100 15.75 21.62 -48.91
C THR A 100 14.82 22.11 -50.03
N GLY A 101 14.24 23.31 -49.84
CA GLY A 101 13.28 23.91 -50.78
C GLY A 101 11.79 23.78 -50.40
N GLU A 102 11.45 22.98 -49.39
CA GLU A 102 10.08 22.86 -48.86
C GLU A 102 9.82 23.89 -47.73
N LYS A 103 8.59 24.41 -47.61
CA LYS A 103 8.19 25.39 -46.58
C LYS A 103 7.26 24.76 -45.54
N VAL A 104 7.57 24.97 -44.26
CA VAL A 104 6.77 24.51 -43.12
C VAL A 104 5.77 25.60 -42.71
N PHE A 105 4.48 25.30 -42.72
CA PHE A 105 3.43 26.23 -42.29
C PHE A 105 2.97 25.88 -40.87
N LYS A 106 2.98 26.87 -39.96
CA LYS A 106 2.36 26.77 -38.63
C LYS A 106 1.06 27.56 -38.65
N VAL A 107 -0.07 26.90 -38.45
CA VAL A 107 -1.37 27.57 -38.29
C VAL A 107 -1.37 28.29 -36.94
N ILE A 108 -1.44 29.62 -36.95
CA ILE A 108 -1.61 30.44 -35.75
C ILE A 108 -3.09 30.83 -35.70
N PRO A 109 -3.83 30.50 -34.62
CA PRO A 109 -5.20 30.92 -34.49
C PRO A 109 -5.27 32.45 -34.45
N ARG A 110 -6.16 33.02 -35.25
CA ARG A 110 -6.35 34.48 -35.34
C ARG A 110 -7.05 34.94 -34.06
N GLU A 111 -6.39 35.78 -33.27
CA GLU A 111 -7.06 36.50 -32.17
C GLU A 111 -8.19 37.36 -32.78
N ARG A 112 -9.44 37.04 -32.43
CA ARG A 112 -10.58 37.89 -32.74
C ARG A 112 -10.51 39.10 -31.80
N LYS A 113 -10.24 40.28 -32.37
CA LYS A 113 -10.50 41.57 -31.71
C LYS A 113 -11.99 41.81 -31.62
#